data_AF-R7VZ22-F1
#
_entry.id   AF-R7VZ22-F1
#
_cell.length_a   1.000
_cell.length_b   1.000
_cell.length_c   1.000
_cell.angle_alpha   90.00
_cell.angle_beta   90.00
_cell.angle_gamma   90.00
#
_symmetry.space_group_name_H-M   'P 1'
#
loop_
_entity.id
_entity.type
_entity.pdbx_description
1 polymer ?
#
loop_
_entity_poly.entity_id
_entity_poly.type
_entity_poly.pdbx_seq_one_letter_code
_entity_poly.pdbx_strand_id
1 'polypeptide(L)'
;MEMISRSLQSVSPDEVDVRMLEGPQRQAFVESVFRVAEEDNERFLKKLRARIDRAGIVIPTAEVRFRNLNVEAEGQVGSRALPTLANATLDTVDAMLGLAGVSLAKTKTLHILKDVSGVVRPSRMTLLLGPPSSGKTTLLLALAGKLDPTLKVRGEVTYNGYGLDEFVPQKTAAYISQNDVHAGEMTVKETLHFSARCQGVGHRYELLQELTKKERQLGIYPDPEVDLFMKATSVEGSTLQTDYILRRRDLEANQPVHDCSGDAAALAPGIPTRARKEKVYR
;
A
#
# COMPACT_ATOMS: atom_id res chain seq x y z
N MET A 1 -15.40 -34.96 -13.76
CA MET A 1 -14.22 -34.90 -12.86
C MET A 1 -12.98 -35.56 -13.46
N GLU A 2 -13.05 -36.66 -14.21
CA GLU A 2 -11.86 -37.27 -14.86
C GLU A 2 -11.31 -36.51 -16.08
N MET A 3 -12.15 -35.76 -16.82
CA MET A 3 -11.69 -34.97 -17.98
C MET A 3 -10.83 -33.75 -17.59
N ILE A 4 -11.06 -33.14 -16.42
CA ILE A 4 -10.28 -31.99 -15.94
C ILE A 4 -8.92 -32.44 -15.38
N SER A 5 -8.88 -33.61 -14.75
CA SER A 5 -7.64 -34.24 -14.28
C SER A 5 -6.67 -34.56 -15.43
N ARG A 6 -7.19 -34.99 -16.59
CA ARG A 6 -6.37 -35.26 -17.79
C ARG A 6 -5.85 -33.98 -18.46
N SER A 7 -6.62 -32.89 -18.48
CA SER A 7 -6.16 -31.62 -19.06
C SER A 7 -5.08 -30.92 -18.24
N LEU A 8 -4.93 -31.24 -16.96
CA LEU A 8 -3.85 -30.73 -16.11
C LEU A 8 -2.58 -31.61 -16.15
N GLN A 9 -2.67 -32.85 -16.66
CA GLN A 9 -1.52 -33.75 -16.84
C GLN A 9 -0.73 -33.49 -18.13
N SER A 10 -1.26 -32.69 -19.06
CA SER A 10 -0.60 -32.38 -20.34
C SER A 10 0.15 -31.04 -20.35
N VAL A 11 0.21 -30.33 -19.23
CA VAL A 11 0.86 -29.02 -19.17
C VAL A 11 2.32 -29.20 -18.78
N SER A 12 3.19 -29.35 -19.78
CA SER A 12 4.64 -29.31 -19.59
C SER A 12 5.05 -27.97 -18.98
N PRO A 13 5.87 -27.95 -17.90
CA PRO A 13 6.24 -26.73 -17.18
C PRO A 13 7.06 -25.70 -17.98
N ASP A 14 7.49 -26.06 -19.20
CA ASP A 14 8.32 -25.20 -20.04
C ASP A 14 7.54 -24.22 -20.93
N GLU A 15 6.21 -24.36 -21.10
CA GLU A 15 5.43 -23.47 -21.99
C GLU A 15 4.00 -23.18 -21.49
N VAL A 16 3.84 -22.78 -20.21
CA VAL A 16 2.60 -22.09 -19.84
C VAL A 16 2.74 -20.63 -20.26
N ASP A 17 2.16 -20.24 -21.40
CA ASP A 17 2.05 -18.81 -21.76
C ASP A 17 1.07 -18.14 -20.79
N VAL A 18 1.64 -17.53 -19.76
CA VAL A 18 0.93 -16.96 -18.64
C VAL A 18 0.06 -15.76 -19.04
N ARG A 19 0.25 -15.22 -20.26
CA ARG A 19 -0.62 -14.20 -20.86
C ARG A 19 -1.99 -14.74 -21.26
N MET A 20 -2.16 -16.07 -21.31
CA MET A 20 -3.35 -16.76 -21.82
C MET A 20 -4.21 -17.43 -20.73
N LEU A 21 -3.90 -17.24 -19.44
CA LEU A 21 -4.76 -17.80 -18.40
C LEU A 21 -6.11 -17.05 -18.39
N GLU A 22 -7.09 -17.61 -19.08
CA GLU A 22 -8.48 -17.13 -19.11
C GLU A 22 -9.08 -17.17 -17.69
N GLY A 23 -10.12 -16.35 -17.44
CA GLY A 23 -10.80 -16.25 -16.14
C GLY A 23 -11.01 -17.60 -15.42
N PRO A 24 -11.58 -18.62 -16.09
CA PRO A 24 -11.82 -19.94 -15.48
C PRO A 24 -10.54 -20.70 -15.10
N GLN A 25 -9.47 -20.62 -15.90
CA GLN A 25 -8.21 -21.32 -15.63
C GLN A 25 -7.44 -20.68 -14.46
N ARG A 26 -7.50 -19.34 -14.34
CA ARG A 26 -6.93 -18.62 -13.19
C ARG A 26 -7.64 -19.01 -11.90
N GLN A 27 -8.96 -19.05 -11.93
CA GLN A 27 -9.76 -19.40 -10.77
C GLN A 27 -9.51 -20.85 -10.35
N ALA A 28 -9.44 -21.78 -11.31
CA ALA A 28 -9.05 -23.17 -11.05
C ALA A 28 -7.62 -23.29 -10.47
N PHE A 29 -6.67 -22.47 -10.93
CA PHE A 29 -5.32 -22.43 -10.35
C PHE A 29 -5.35 -21.95 -8.89
N VAL A 30 -6.02 -20.83 -8.60
CA VAL A 30 -6.18 -20.31 -7.23
C VAL A 30 -6.86 -21.34 -6.33
N GLU A 31 -7.92 -21.98 -6.81
CA GLU A 31 -8.64 -23.04 -6.08
C GLU A 31 -7.78 -24.28 -5.84
N SER A 32 -6.94 -24.66 -6.81
CA SER A 32 -6.05 -25.83 -6.70
C SER A 32 -4.90 -25.62 -5.73
N VAL A 33 -4.34 -24.41 -5.69
CA VAL A 33 -3.18 -24.07 -4.84
C VAL A 33 -3.61 -23.68 -3.42
N PHE A 34 -4.82 -23.13 -3.25
CA PHE A 34 -5.30 -22.59 -1.97
C PHE A 34 -6.69 -23.15 -1.58
N ARG A 35 -6.78 -24.47 -1.43
CA ARG A 35 -8.02 -25.15 -1.06
C ARG A 35 -8.40 -24.88 0.40
N VAL A 36 -7.42 -24.83 1.29
CA VAL A 36 -7.54 -24.45 2.71
C VAL A 36 -6.71 -23.19 2.94
N ALA A 37 -7.38 -22.04 3.03
CA ALA A 37 -6.73 -20.74 2.95
C ALA A 37 -5.62 -20.51 4.00
N GLU A 38 -5.68 -21.05 5.22
CA GLU A 38 -4.63 -20.78 6.23
C GLU A 38 -3.43 -21.74 6.13
N GLU A 39 -3.67 -23.05 6.14
CA GLU A 39 -2.61 -24.08 6.12
C GLU A 39 -1.85 -24.10 4.78
N ASP A 40 -2.56 -23.98 3.66
CA ASP A 40 -1.93 -23.99 2.33
C ASP A 40 -1.14 -22.69 2.09
N ASN A 41 -1.54 -21.57 2.69
CA ASN A 41 -0.82 -20.30 2.60
C ASN A 41 0.53 -20.35 3.32
N GLU A 42 0.59 -20.88 4.54
CA GLU A 42 1.88 -20.98 5.25
C GLU A 42 2.85 -21.89 4.48
N ARG A 43 2.36 -23.02 3.98
CA ARG A 43 3.14 -23.95 3.15
C ARG A 43 3.64 -23.26 1.88
N PHE A 44 2.77 -22.55 1.17
CA PHE A 44 3.11 -21.81 -0.04
C PHE A 44 4.17 -20.72 0.24
N LEU A 45 3.99 -19.91 1.28
CA LEU A 45 4.93 -18.86 1.66
C LEU A 45 6.29 -19.43 2.07
N LYS A 46 6.33 -20.59 2.74
CA LYS A 46 7.58 -21.32 3.03
C LYS A 46 8.27 -21.79 1.76
N LYS A 47 7.54 -22.38 0.80
CA LYS A 47 8.11 -22.77 -0.51
C LYS A 47 8.67 -21.56 -1.27
N LEU A 48 7.91 -20.45 -1.31
CA LEU A 48 8.33 -19.20 -1.93
C LEU A 48 9.62 -18.67 -1.29
N ARG A 49 9.68 -18.62 0.05
CA ARG A 49 10.87 -18.18 0.77
C ARG A 49 12.06 -19.09 0.50
N ALA A 50 11.86 -20.41 0.56
CA ALA A 50 12.90 -21.39 0.28
C ALA A 50 13.45 -21.26 -1.15
N ARG A 51 12.60 -20.94 -2.14
CA ARG A 51 13.05 -20.67 -3.51
C ARG A 51 14.01 -19.47 -3.57
N ILE A 52 13.63 -18.35 -2.96
CA ILE A 52 14.45 -17.12 -2.90
C ILE A 52 15.77 -17.38 -2.18
N ASP A 53 15.73 -18.11 -1.06
CA ASP A 53 16.91 -18.44 -0.26
C ASP A 53 17.87 -19.38 -0.99
N ARG A 54 17.35 -20.40 -1.69
CA ARG A 54 18.16 -21.30 -2.55
C ARG A 54 18.83 -20.56 -3.70
N ALA A 55 18.19 -19.55 -4.25
CA ALA A 55 18.80 -18.68 -5.26
C ALA A 55 19.81 -17.68 -4.67
N GLY A 56 20.00 -17.63 -3.35
CA GLY A 56 20.93 -16.70 -2.70
C GLY A 56 20.54 -15.24 -2.92
N ILE A 57 19.24 -14.93 -3.02
CA ILE A 57 18.74 -13.57 -3.14
C ILE A 57 18.45 -13.02 -1.74
N VAL A 58 19.15 -11.94 -1.38
CA VAL A 58 18.89 -11.22 -0.13
C VAL A 58 17.74 -10.25 -0.37
N ILE A 59 16.61 -10.48 0.31
CA ILE A 59 15.47 -9.57 0.24
C ILE A 59 15.87 -8.25 0.92
N PRO A 60 15.66 -7.08 0.26
CA PRO A 60 15.97 -5.80 0.86
C PRO A 60 15.14 -5.59 2.14
N THR A 61 15.81 -5.14 3.19
CA THR A 61 15.17 -4.81 4.48
C THR A 61 15.28 -3.32 4.72
N ALA A 62 14.35 -2.75 5.48
CA ALA A 62 14.36 -1.35 5.86
C ALA A 62 14.45 -1.22 7.39
N GLU A 63 15.58 -0.73 7.87
CA GLU A 63 15.73 -0.27 9.25
C GLU A 63 15.50 1.25 9.28
N VAL A 64 14.56 1.70 10.12
CA VAL A 64 14.24 3.11 10.26
C VAL A 64 14.83 3.62 11.57
N ARG A 65 15.73 4.61 11.50
CA ARG A 65 16.32 5.26 12.67
C ARG A 65 15.85 6.70 12.74
N PHE A 66 15.51 7.16 13.93
CA PHE A 66 15.17 8.55 14.17
C PHE A 66 15.96 9.07 15.37
N ARG A 67 16.52 10.27 15.25
CA ARG A 67 17.37 10.88 16.27
C ARG A 67 16.94 12.31 16.52
N ASN A 68 16.76 12.65 17.80
CA ASN A 68 16.46 14.00 18.27
C ASN A 68 15.29 14.64 17.49
N LEU A 69 14.28 13.83 17.16
CA LEU A 69 13.16 14.25 16.33
C LEU A 69 12.26 15.19 17.13
N ASN A 70 12.17 16.42 16.64
CA ASN A 70 11.32 17.48 17.17
C ASN A 70 10.35 17.92 16.08
N VAL A 71 9.06 18.01 16.42
CA VAL A 71 8.02 18.48 15.51
C VAL A 71 7.23 19.56 16.21
N GLU A 72 7.19 20.72 15.58
CA GLU A 72 6.57 21.94 16.09
C GLU A 72 5.49 22.43 15.13
N ALA A 73 4.34 22.78 15.67
CA ALA A 73 3.28 23.49 14.97
C ALA A 73 3.29 24.96 15.39
N GLU A 74 3.24 25.86 14.42
CA GLU A 74 3.02 27.28 14.69
C GLU A 74 1.52 27.56 14.57
N GLY A 75 0.89 27.94 15.68
CA GLY A 75 -0.51 28.34 15.71
C GLY A 75 -0.66 29.77 16.21
N GLN A 76 -1.57 30.53 15.60
CA GLN A 76 -2.03 31.78 16.20
C GLN A 76 -2.90 31.48 17.42
N VAL A 77 -2.67 32.15 18.55
CA VAL A 77 -3.41 31.90 19.80
C VAL A 77 -4.53 32.92 20.00
N GLY A 78 -5.69 32.45 20.47
CA GLY A 78 -6.82 33.28 20.88
C GLY A 78 -8.06 33.06 20.02
N SER A 79 -8.93 34.06 19.92
CA SER A 79 -10.12 34.05 19.07
C SER A 79 -9.83 33.76 17.59
N ARG A 80 -8.56 33.82 17.16
CA ARG A 80 -8.04 33.56 15.81
C ARG A 80 -7.66 32.11 15.50
N ALA A 81 -7.86 31.17 16.42
CA ALA A 81 -7.51 29.76 16.21
C ALA A 81 -8.38 29.04 15.16
N LEU A 82 -9.48 29.64 14.73
CA LEU A 82 -10.37 29.13 13.68
C LEU A 82 -10.53 30.21 12.60
N PRO A 83 -10.43 29.87 11.29
CA PRO A 83 -10.72 30.82 10.22
C PRO A 83 -12.23 31.08 10.14
N THR A 84 -12.74 31.93 11.01
CA THR A 84 -14.07 32.54 10.90
C THR A 84 -13.97 33.85 10.14
N LEU A 85 -15.07 34.27 9.50
CA LEU A 85 -15.12 35.51 8.69
C LEU A 85 -14.64 36.75 9.46
N ALA A 86 -14.89 36.80 10.77
CA ALA A 86 -14.44 37.88 11.64
C ALA A 86 -12.91 37.88 11.90
N ASN A 87 -12.26 36.72 11.82
CA ASN A 87 -10.81 36.63 11.97
C ASN A 87 -10.09 36.99 10.66
N ALA A 88 -10.66 36.63 9.51
CA ALA A 88 -10.12 37.02 8.21
C ALA A 88 -10.10 38.55 8.02
N THR A 89 -11.10 39.26 8.52
CA THR A 89 -11.13 40.74 8.49
C THR A 89 -10.15 41.37 9.49
N LEU A 90 -9.91 40.73 10.63
CA LEU A 90 -8.87 41.18 11.57
C LEU A 90 -7.47 40.92 11.04
N ASP A 91 -7.25 39.84 10.29
CA ASP A 91 -5.96 39.52 9.67
C ASP A 91 -5.62 40.50 8.54
N THR A 92 -6.60 40.98 7.75
CA THR A 92 -6.36 42.02 6.74
C THR A 92 -6.05 43.37 7.36
N VAL A 93 -6.69 43.71 8.47
CA VAL A 93 -6.39 44.93 9.25
C VAL A 93 -5.00 44.84 9.89
N ASP A 94 -4.63 43.70 10.45
CA ASP A 94 -3.27 43.47 10.99
C ASP A 94 -2.20 43.50 9.89
N ALA A 95 -2.48 43.00 8.69
CA ALA A 95 -1.56 43.13 7.55
C ALA A 95 -1.35 44.60 7.16
N MET A 96 -2.41 45.42 7.23
CA MET A 96 -2.35 46.86 6.97
C MET A 96 -1.60 47.62 8.08
N LEU A 97 -1.78 47.24 9.35
CA LEU A 97 -1.03 47.78 10.49
C LEU A 97 0.43 47.31 10.52
N GLY A 98 0.71 46.12 9.99
CA GLY A 98 2.06 45.60 9.80
C GLY A 98 2.89 46.45 8.83
N LEU A 99 2.26 47.05 7.80
CA LEU A 99 2.91 48.04 6.93
C LEU A 99 3.30 49.34 7.68
N ALA A 100 2.63 49.63 8.79
CA ALA A 100 2.95 50.75 9.68
C ALA A 100 3.91 50.36 10.83
N GLY A 101 4.49 49.16 10.80
CA GLY A 101 5.51 48.70 11.74
C GLY A 101 4.97 48.12 13.06
N VAL A 102 3.66 47.84 13.15
CA VAL A 102 3.03 47.29 14.37
C VAL A 102 2.41 45.94 14.04
N SER A 103 2.95 44.85 14.60
CA SER A 103 2.37 43.50 14.51
C SER A 103 1.74 43.09 15.84
N LEU A 104 0.42 42.89 15.85
CA LEU A 104 -0.37 42.49 17.02
C LEU A 104 -0.60 40.99 17.12
N ALA A 105 -0.23 40.21 16.09
CA ALA A 105 -0.43 38.77 16.06
C ALA A 105 0.61 38.05 16.93
N LYS A 106 0.16 37.42 18.02
CA LYS A 106 0.98 36.51 18.83
C LYS A 106 0.85 35.08 18.31
N THR A 107 1.89 34.59 17.66
CA THR A 107 2.05 33.17 17.35
C THR A 107 2.59 32.43 18.58
N LYS A 108 2.10 31.21 18.82
CA LYS A 108 2.66 30.30 19.83
C LYS A 108 3.07 29.02 19.15
N THR A 109 4.30 28.62 19.45
CA THR A 109 4.85 27.35 18.98
C THR A 109 4.38 26.24 19.92
N LEU A 110 3.68 25.25 19.37
CA LEU A 110 3.27 24.05 20.07
C LEU A 110 4.18 22.90 19.65
N HIS A 111 4.95 22.38 20.60
CA HIS A 111 5.80 21.21 20.38
C HIS A 111 4.93 19.94 20.45
N ILE A 112 4.78 19.25 19.32
CA ILE A 112 4.06 17.97 19.22
C ILE A 112 4.97 16.81 19.61
N LEU A 113 6.20 16.78 19.07
CA LEU A 113 7.23 15.80 19.42
C LEU A 113 8.44 16.54 20.00
N LYS A 114 9.02 15.99 21.07
CA LYS A 114 10.17 16.57 21.78
C LYS A 114 11.28 15.54 21.92
N ASP A 115 12.41 15.79 21.26
CA ASP A 115 13.65 15.01 21.34
C ASP A 115 13.47 13.47 21.24
N VAL A 116 12.60 13.03 20.35
CA VAL A 116 12.26 11.61 20.21
C VAL A 116 13.34 10.87 19.43
N SER A 117 13.87 9.78 19.99
CA SER A 117 14.93 8.96 19.37
C SER A 117 14.62 7.48 19.48
N GLY A 118 14.98 6.69 18.46
CA GLY A 118 14.70 5.26 18.43
C GLY A 118 15.01 4.59 17.10
N VAL A 119 14.77 3.27 17.06
CA VAL A 119 15.04 2.42 15.90
C VAL A 119 13.91 1.42 15.71
N VAL A 120 13.32 1.40 14.52
CA VAL A 120 12.41 0.36 14.05
C VAL A 120 13.22 -0.67 13.27
N ARG A 121 13.35 -1.87 13.83
CA ARG A 121 14.11 -2.95 13.21
C ARG A 121 13.28 -3.67 12.15
N PRO A 122 13.90 -4.12 11.05
CA PRO A 122 13.23 -4.95 10.06
C PRO A 122 12.77 -6.28 10.67
N SER A 123 11.78 -6.91 10.03
CA SER A 123 11.25 -8.22 10.43
C SER A 123 10.67 -8.27 11.85
N ARG A 124 10.27 -7.12 12.41
CA ARG A 124 9.61 -7.03 13.72
C ARG A 124 8.38 -6.13 13.66
N MET A 125 7.34 -6.52 14.37
CA MET A 125 6.19 -5.65 14.61
C MET A 125 6.49 -4.74 15.80
N THR A 126 6.45 -3.43 15.59
CA THR A 126 6.65 -2.43 16.65
C THR A 126 5.30 -1.80 17.00
N LEU A 127 4.86 -1.97 18.24
CA LEU A 127 3.60 -1.42 18.73
C LEU A 127 3.85 -0.07 19.43
N LEU A 128 3.25 1.00 18.93
CA LEU A 128 3.34 2.35 19.50
C LEU A 128 2.10 2.64 20.36
N LEU A 129 2.28 2.70 21.69
CA LEU A 129 1.21 2.98 22.65
C LEU A 129 1.37 4.35 23.29
N GLY A 130 0.25 5.00 23.60
CA GLY A 130 0.25 6.29 24.28
C GLY A 130 -1.15 6.89 24.38
N PRO A 131 -1.38 7.79 25.36
CA PRO A 131 -2.68 8.43 25.58
C PRO A 131 -3.11 9.26 24.35
N PRO A 132 -4.38 9.63 24.21
CA PRO A 132 -4.81 10.56 23.15
C PRO A 132 -3.96 11.85 23.22
N SER A 133 -3.68 12.45 22.05
CA SER A 133 -2.82 13.63 21.91
C SER A 133 -1.31 13.43 22.20
N SER A 134 -0.83 12.20 22.39
CA SER A 134 0.61 11.96 22.63
C SER A 134 1.52 12.05 21.39
N GLY A 135 1.02 12.55 20.25
CA GLY A 135 1.82 12.69 19.03
C GLY A 135 2.08 11.39 18.23
N LYS A 136 1.37 10.29 18.50
CA LYS A 136 1.56 9.00 17.80
C LYS A 136 1.42 9.11 16.29
N THR A 137 0.31 9.71 15.85
CA THR A 137 0.00 9.93 14.44
C THR A 137 1.09 10.78 13.78
N THR A 138 1.53 11.84 14.46
CA THR A 138 2.61 12.73 14.01
C THR A 138 3.93 11.98 13.87
N LEU A 139 4.27 11.10 14.83
CA LEU A 139 5.46 10.27 14.75
C LEU A 139 5.40 9.31 13.56
N LEU A 140 4.29 8.61 13.36
CA LEU A 140 4.12 7.70 12.22
C LEU A 140 4.19 8.43 10.87
N LEU A 141 3.58 9.62 10.76
CA LEU A 141 3.65 10.46 9.56
C LEU A 141 5.07 10.98 9.29
N ALA A 142 5.80 11.38 10.34
CA ALA A 142 7.19 11.80 10.23
C ALA A 142 8.09 10.65 9.74
N LEU A 143 7.93 9.44 10.30
CA LEU A 143 8.68 8.27 9.86
C LEU A 143 8.34 7.87 8.41
N ALA A 144 7.09 8.06 7.98
CA ALA A 144 6.66 7.75 6.61
C ALA A 144 7.01 8.84 5.58
N GLY A 145 7.62 9.96 6.00
CA GLY A 145 7.88 11.10 5.11
C GLY A 145 6.60 11.75 4.55
N LYS A 146 5.50 11.70 5.32
CA LYS A 146 4.19 12.27 4.97
C LYS A 146 3.72 13.33 5.97
N LEU A 147 4.66 13.93 6.69
CA LEU A 147 4.33 15.00 7.61
C LEU A 147 3.91 16.25 6.84
N ASP A 148 2.98 17.02 7.41
CA ASP A 148 2.54 18.29 6.86
C ASP A 148 3.72 19.26 6.70
N PRO A 149 3.96 19.83 5.50
CA PRO A 149 5.08 20.73 5.25
C PRO A 149 5.02 22.06 6.03
N THR A 150 3.85 22.41 6.60
CA THR A 150 3.70 23.59 7.46
C THR A 150 4.32 23.41 8.84
N LEU A 151 4.60 22.16 9.25
CA LEU A 151 5.21 21.85 10.54
C LEU A 151 6.72 22.04 10.48
N LYS A 152 7.30 22.61 11.54
CA LYS A 152 8.74 22.73 11.70
C LYS A 152 9.28 21.40 12.23
N VAL A 153 10.11 20.74 11.43
CA VAL A 153 10.77 19.48 11.78
C VAL A 153 12.25 19.74 12.06
N ARG A 154 12.75 19.19 13.16
CA ARG A 154 14.18 19.12 13.47
C ARG A 154 14.56 17.70 13.86
N GLY A 155 15.85 17.38 13.77
CA GLY A 155 16.35 16.03 13.96
C GLY A 155 16.45 15.27 12.64
N GLU A 156 16.68 13.98 12.73
CA GLU A 156 17.03 13.15 11.58
C GLU A 156 16.17 11.88 11.56
N VAL A 157 15.69 11.50 10.36
CA VAL A 157 15.05 10.20 10.10
C VAL A 157 15.78 9.57 8.93
N THR A 158 16.31 8.36 9.13
CA THR A 158 17.05 7.62 8.09
C THR A 158 16.48 6.23 7.87
N TYR A 159 16.53 5.77 6.63
CA TYR A 159 16.23 4.41 6.19
C TYR A 159 17.54 3.76 5.75
N ASN A 160 18.03 2.77 6.50
CA ASN A 160 19.34 2.13 6.27
C ASN A 160 20.51 3.14 6.14
N GLY A 161 20.42 4.27 6.84
CA GLY A 161 21.45 5.33 6.80
C GLY A 161 21.19 6.44 5.76
N TYR A 162 20.21 6.29 4.88
CA TYR A 162 19.82 7.34 3.91
C TYR A 162 18.73 8.23 4.50
N GLY A 163 18.90 9.55 4.41
CA GLY A 163 17.91 10.56 4.79
C GLY A 163 16.64 10.50 3.93
N LEU A 164 15.54 11.04 4.44
CA LEU A 164 14.25 11.05 3.71
C LEU A 164 14.29 11.85 2.40
N ASP A 165 15.26 12.73 2.24
CA ASP A 165 15.52 13.55 1.05
C ASP A 165 16.36 12.84 -0.03
N GLU A 166 17.02 11.73 0.32
CA GLU A 166 17.88 10.97 -0.60
C GLU A 166 17.10 9.95 -1.44
N PHE A 167 15.86 9.66 -1.08
CA PHE A 167 15.00 8.70 -1.78
C PHE A 167 13.54 9.16 -1.76
N VAL A 168 12.63 8.31 -2.24
CA VAL A 168 11.18 8.57 -2.20
C VAL A 168 10.56 7.71 -1.10
N PRO A 169 10.33 8.23 0.12
CA PRO A 169 9.80 7.46 1.25
C PRO A 169 8.50 6.75 0.94
N GLN A 170 7.64 7.33 0.11
CA GLN A 170 6.34 6.77 -0.26
C GLN A 170 6.45 5.47 -1.08
N LYS A 171 7.61 5.17 -1.68
CA LYS A 171 7.88 3.89 -2.35
C LYS A 171 8.28 2.78 -1.37
N THR A 172 8.79 3.14 -0.19
CA THR A 172 9.34 2.20 0.79
C THR A 172 8.44 2.05 2.02
N ALA A 173 7.73 3.12 2.40
CA ALA A 173 6.88 3.18 3.57
C ALA A 173 5.45 3.60 3.18
N ALA A 174 4.48 2.80 3.61
CA ALA A 174 3.06 3.10 3.48
C ALA A 174 2.49 3.48 4.85
N TYR A 175 1.86 4.64 4.92
CA TYR A 175 1.04 5.06 6.06
C TYR A 175 -0.43 4.80 5.74
N ILE A 176 -1.11 4.07 6.63
CA ILE A 176 -2.55 3.79 6.57
C ILE A 176 -3.22 4.67 7.62
N SER A 177 -4.07 5.59 7.17
CA SER A 177 -4.79 6.51 8.06
C SER A 177 -5.91 5.80 8.82
N GLN A 178 -6.35 6.43 9.92
CA GLN A 178 -7.52 5.97 10.66
C GLN A 178 -8.82 6.05 9.84
N ASN A 179 -8.90 7.03 8.93
CA ASN A 179 -10.03 7.19 8.03
C ASN A 179 -9.68 6.54 6.69
N ASP A 180 -10.58 5.67 6.21
CA ASP A 180 -10.50 5.08 4.89
C ASP A 180 -11.31 5.89 3.88
N VAL A 181 -10.65 6.33 2.81
CA VAL A 181 -11.32 6.97 1.67
C VAL A 181 -11.39 5.94 0.54
N HIS A 182 -12.59 5.46 0.23
CA HIS A 182 -12.83 4.53 -0.88
C HIS A 182 -14.06 4.99 -1.67
N ALA A 183 -14.09 4.64 -2.96
CA ALA A 183 -15.26 4.90 -3.80
C ALA A 183 -16.40 3.96 -3.39
N GLY A 184 -17.51 4.52 -2.90
CA GLY A 184 -18.65 3.74 -2.41
C GLY A 184 -19.41 3.01 -3.52
N GLU A 185 -19.17 3.39 -4.78
CA GLU A 185 -19.76 2.80 -5.97
C GLU A 185 -19.04 1.52 -6.43
N MET A 186 -17.82 1.27 -5.94
CA MET A 186 -16.99 0.13 -6.37
C MET A 186 -17.09 -1.03 -5.38
N THR A 187 -17.16 -2.25 -5.91
CA THR A 187 -17.00 -3.47 -5.12
C THR A 187 -15.57 -3.60 -4.58
N VAL A 188 -15.40 -4.42 -3.54
CA VAL A 188 -14.06 -4.76 -3.00
C VAL A 188 -13.16 -5.33 -4.11
N LYS A 189 -13.70 -6.22 -4.96
CA LYS A 189 -12.95 -6.80 -6.08
C LYS A 189 -12.49 -5.73 -7.06
N GLU A 190 -13.40 -4.87 -7.53
CA GLU A 190 -13.06 -3.77 -8.44
C GLU A 190 -12.04 -2.80 -7.83
N THR A 191 -12.18 -2.48 -6.54
CA THR A 191 -11.25 -1.60 -5.82
C THR A 191 -9.85 -2.18 -5.78
N LEU A 192 -9.72 -3.48 -5.47
CA LEU A 192 -8.42 -4.15 -5.45
C LEU A 192 -7.82 -4.30 -6.86
N HIS A 193 -8.62 -4.59 -7.88
CA HIS A 193 -8.13 -4.60 -9.27
C HIS A 193 -7.65 -3.22 -9.71
N PHE A 194 -8.40 -2.16 -9.40
CA PHE A 194 -8.02 -0.79 -9.71
C PHE A 194 -6.70 -0.44 -9.03
N SER A 195 -6.57 -0.72 -7.73
CA SER A 195 -5.32 -0.52 -6.98
C SER A 195 -4.15 -1.32 -7.58
N ALA A 196 -4.37 -2.58 -7.94
CA ALA A 196 -3.35 -3.44 -8.56
C ALA A 196 -2.88 -2.88 -9.90
N ARG A 197 -3.80 -2.37 -10.73
CA ARG A 197 -3.46 -1.72 -12.01
C ARG A 197 -2.69 -0.42 -11.82
N CYS A 198 -3.03 0.40 -10.82
CA CYS A 198 -2.32 1.63 -10.51
C CYS A 198 -0.91 1.37 -9.95
N GLN A 199 -0.72 0.30 -9.16
CA GLN A 199 0.59 -0.09 -8.62
C GLN A 199 1.46 -0.81 -9.66
N GLY A 200 0.83 -1.44 -10.66
CA GLY A 200 1.50 -2.23 -11.67
C GLY A 200 2.19 -3.47 -11.08
N VAL A 201 3.12 -4.03 -11.85
CA VAL A 201 3.91 -5.22 -11.43
C VAL A 201 5.06 -4.86 -10.49
N GLY A 202 5.41 -3.57 -10.40
CA GLY A 202 6.47 -3.05 -9.54
C GLY A 202 7.79 -3.81 -9.72
N HIS A 203 8.43 -4.16 -8.60
CA HIS A 203 9.73 -4.84 -8.54
C HIS A 203 9.63 -6.36 -8.77
N ARG A 204 8.42 -6.91 -8.97
CA ARG A 204 8.23 -8.38 -9.04
C ARG A 204 8.83 -8.96 -10.32
N TYR A 205 8.72 -8.21 -11.41
CA TYR A 205 9.31 -8.59 -12.69
C TYR A 205 10.84 -8.66 -12.58
N GLU A 206 11.47 -7.62 -12.01
CA GLU A 206 12.92 -7.58 -11.77
C GLU A 206 13.37 -8.69 -10.83
N LEU A 207 12.64 -8.92 -9.73
CA LEU A 207 12.93 -10.01 -8.79
C LEU A 207 12.87 -11.36 -9.49
N LEU A 208 11.83 -11.62 -10.29
CA LEU A 208 11.68 -12.88 -11.02
C LEU A 208 12.78 -13.08 -12.06
N GLN A 209 13.17 -12.02 -12.77
CA GLN A 209 14.29 -12.07 -13.72
C GLN A 209 15.60 -12.44 -13.03
N GLU A 210 15.96 -11.75 -11.95
CA GLU A 210 17.18 -12.04 -11.19
C GLU A 210 17.18 -13.44 -10.59
N LEU A 211 16.02 -13.88 -10.10
CA LEU A 211 15.82 -15.21 -9.57
C LEU A 211 16.01 -16.28 -10.64
N THR A 212 15.39 -16.12 -11.81
CA THR A 212 15.52 -17.05 -12.94
C THR A 212 16.97 -17.13 -13.44
N LYS A 213 17.69 -15.99 -13.48
CA LYS A 213 19.11 -15.96 -13.87
C LYS A 213 19.96 -16.78 -12.90
N LYS A 214 19.80 -16.60 -11.59
CA LYS A 214 20.56 -17.33 -10.57
C LYS A 214 20.20 -18.81 -10.52
N GLU A 215 18.92 -19.16 -10.69
CA GLU A 215 18.49 -20.56 -10.75
C GLU A 215 19.15 -21.31 -11.90
N ARG A 216 19.25 -20.68 -13.09
CA ARG A 216 19.96 -21.26 -14.24
C ARG A 216 21.45 -21.46 -13.97
N GLN A 217 22.11 -20.51 -13.29
CA GLN A 217 23.53 -20.61 -12.94
C GLN A 217 23.81 -21.72 -11.93
N LEU A 218 22.89 -21.95 -10.99
CA LEU A 218 23.03 -22.93 -9.93
C LEU A 218 22.41 -24.31 -10.28
N GLY A 219 21.78 -24.44 -11.45
CA GLY A 219 21.09 -25.67 -11.86
C GLY A 219 19.90 -26.02 -10.96
N ILE A 220 19.23 -25.01 -10.39
CA ILE A 220 18.11 -25.19 -9.47
C ILE A 220 16.80 -25.17 -10.26
N TYR A 221 15.98 -26.21 -10.07
CA TYR A 221 14.62 -26.25 -10.61
C TYR A 221 13.62 -25.74 -9.58
N PRO A 222 12.79 -24.74 -9.93
CA PRO A 222 11.79 -24.21 -9.03
C PRO A 222 10.59 -25.16 -8.88
N ASP A 223 9.88 -25.03 -7.75
CA ASP A 223 8.58 -25.69 -7.59
C ASP A 223 7.58 -25.11 -8.62
N PRO A 224 6.89 -25.96 -9.43
CA PRO A 224 6.03 -25.49 -10.51
C PRO A 224 4.90 -24.55 -10.07
N GLU A 225 4.32 -24.77 -8.88
CA GLU A 225 3.22 -23.96 -8.36
C GLU A 225 3.70 -22.54 -8.04
N VAL A 226 4.85 -22.45 -7.35
CA VAL A 226 5.48 -21.17 -6.99
C VAL A 226 5.95 -20.42 -8.23
N ASP A 227 6.47 -21.15 -9.21
CA ASP A 227 6.93 -20.57 -10.48
C ASP A 227 5.80 -20.01 -11.33
N LEU A 228 4.73 -20.78 -11.49
CA LEU A 228 3.55 -20.31 -12.18
C LEU A 228 2.95 -19.07 -11.49
N PHE A 229 2.84 -19.08 -10.16
CA PHE A 229 2.35 -17.92 -9.42
C PHE A 229 3.22 -16.67 -9.59
N MET A 230 4.54 -16.79 -9.44
CA MET A 230 5.44 -15.63 -9.61
C MET A 230 5.43 -15.10 -11.04
N LYS A 231 5.44 -15.99 -12.04
CA LYS A 231 5.29 -15.59 -13.46
C LYS A 231 3.96 -14.88 -13.66
N ALA A 232 2.85 -15.44 -13.17
CA ALA A 232 1.52 -14.88 -13.35
C ALA A 232 1.31 -13.53 -12.67
N THR A 233 1.93 -13.31 -11.51
CA THR A 233 1.87 -12.03 -10.82
C THR A 233 2.86 -10.99 -11.34
N SER A 234 3.78 -11.38 -12.21
CA SER A 234 4.76 -10.49 -12.87
C SER A 234 4.30 -9.95 -14.23
N VAL A 235 3.17 -10.42 -14.75
CA VAL A 235 2.57 -9.95 -16.01
C VAL A 235 1.72 -8.71 -15.75
N GLU A 236 1.86 -7.68 -16.60
CA GLU A 236 1.04 -6.47 -16.53
C GLU A 236 -0.45 -6.78 -16.69
N GLY A 237 -1.29 -6.14 -15.89
CA GLY A 237 -2.73 -6.36 -15.90
C GLY A 237 -3.18 -7.68 -15.27
N SER A 238 -2.25 -8.46 -14.69
CA SER A 238 -2.59 -9.68 -13.96
C SER A 238 -3.49 -9.39 -12.77
N THR A 239 -4.60 -10.11 -12.72
CA THR A 239 -5.58 -10.04 -11.63
C THR A 239 -5.37 -11.08 -10.55
N LEU A 240 -4.46 -12.02 -10.77
CA LEU A 240 -4.31 -13.22 -9.95
C LEU A 240 -4.03 -12.89 -8.47
N GLN A 241 -3.27 -11.82 -8.24
CA GLN A 241 -2.98 -11.37 -6.87
C GLN A 241 -4.24 -10.86 -6.16
N THR A 242 -5.11 -10.15 -6.88
CA THR A 242 -6.38 -9.66 -6.32
C THR A 242 -7.28 -10.83 -5.95
N ASP A 243 -7.42 -11.80 -6.87
CA ASP A 243 -8.22 -13.01 -6.62
C ASP A 243 -7.64 -13.81 -5.44
N TYR A 244 -6.31 -13.95 -5.36
CA TYR A 244 -5.64 -14.56 -4.21
C TYR A 244 -5.92 -13.83 -2.87
N ILE A 245 -5.88 -12.49 -2.85
CA ILE A 245 -6.16 -11.70 -1.65
C ILE A 245 -7.60 -11.86 -1.20
N LEU A 246 -8.55 -11.81 -2.15
CA LEU A 246 -9.97 -11.98 -1.88
C LEU A 246 -10.26 -13.36 -1.29
N ARG A 247 -9.65 -14.39 -1.88
CA ARG A 247 -9.76 -15.77 -1.40
C ARG A 247 -9.23 -15.94 0.00
N ARG A 248 -8.04 -15.42 0.28
CA ARG A 248 -7.42 -15.50 1.62
C ARG A 248 -8.29 -14.86 2.71
N ARG A 249 -9.03 -13.82 2.37
CA ARG A 249 -9.87 -13.06 3.31
C ARG A 249 -11.31 -13.59 3.37
N ASP A 250 -11.62 -14.69 2.69
CA ASP A 250 -12.99 -15.22 2.52
C ASP A 250 -13.99 -14.18 2.01
N LEU A 251 -13.52 -13.19 1.26
CA LEU A 251 -14.36 -12.08 0.76
C LEU A 251 -15.12 -12.44 -0.52
N GLU A 252 -14.87 -13.62 -1.09
CA GLU A 252 -15.54 -14.10 -2.32
C GLU A 252 -16.99 -14.56 -2.10
N ALA A 253 -17.42 -14.78 -0.85
CA ALA A 253 -18.72 -15.38 -0.55
C ALA A 253 -19.95 -14.48 -0.86
N ASN A 254 -19.77 -13.23 -1.29
CA ASN A 254 -20.87 -12.25 -1.34
C ASN A 254 -20.99 -11.40 -2.62
N GLN A 255 -20.39 -11.77 -3.75
CA GLN A 255 -20.53 -10.97 -4.98
C GLN A 255 -21.03 -11.76 -6.19
N PRO A 256 -22.11 -11.30 -6.87
CA PRO A 256 -22.53 -11.87 -8.14
C PRO A 256 -21.46 -11.61 -9.20
N VAL A 257 -21.12 -12.65 -9.95
CA VAL A 257 -20.12 -12.62 -11.02
C VAL A 257 -20.68 -11.78 -12.17
N HIS A 258 -20.17 -10.56 -12.34
CA HIS A 258 -20.25 -9.86 -13.62
C HIS A 258 -18.95 -10.10 -14.38
N ASP A 259 -19.06 -10.86 -15.45
CA ASP A 259 -17.97 -11.19 -16.37
C ASP A 259 -17.65 -9.96 -17.23
N CYS A 260 -16.50 -9.32 -16.98
CA CYS A 260 -15.98 -8.23 -17.81
C CYS A 260 -15.06 -8.79 -18.91
N SER A 261 -15.55 -9.76 -19.69
CA SER A 261 -14.92 -10.20 -20.94
C SER A 261 -15.68 -9.62 -22.14
N GLY A 262 -15.62 -8.29 -22.25
CA GLY A 262 -16.20 -7.58 -23.37
C GLY A 262 -16.64 -6.20 -22.94
N ASP A 263 -15.72 -5.24 -22.97
CA ASP A 263 -16.01 -3.82 -23.19
C ASP A 263 -14.69 -3.05 -23.24
N ALA A 264 -13.91 -3.36 -24.29
CA ALA A 264 -12.84 -2.52 -24.77
C ALA A 264 -13.32 -1.74 -26.01
N ALA A 265 -14.45 -1.03 -25.90
CA ALA A 265 -14.89 -0.06 -26.92
C ALA A 265 -16.07 0.80 -26.42
N ALA A 266 -15.79 1.94 -25.78
CA ALA A 266 -16.55 3.19 -25.95
C ALA A 266 -16.09 4.24 -24.93
N LEU A 267 -15.32 5.20 -25.42
CA LEU A 267 -15.00 6.44 -24.73
C LEU A 267 -15.98 7.52 -25.22
N ALA A 268 -17.00 7.90 -24.45
CA ALA A 268 -17.72 9.19 -24.56
C ALA A 268 -18.74 9.38 -23.40
N PRO A 269 -19.06 10.64 -23.01
CA PRO A 269 -19.57 10.97 -21.68
C PRO A 269 -21.11 11.02 -21.61
N GLY A 270 -21.66 10.55 -20.51
CA GLY A 270 -23.08 10.69 -20.19
C GLY A 270 -23.33 10.31 -18.75
N ILE A 271 -23.53 11.32 -17.90
CA ILE A 271 -24.00 11.14 -16.52
C ILE A 271 -25.47 10.73 -16.56
N PRO A 272 -25.88 9.71 -15.80
CA PRO A 272 -27.14 9.83 -15.07
C PRO A 272 -26.94 9.52 -13.59
N THR A 273 -27.16 10.56 -12.79
CA THR A 273 -27.50 10.52 -11.37
C THR A 273 -28.59 9.47 -11.11
N ARG A 274 -28.28 8.46 -10.28
CA ARG A 274 -29.30 7.56 -9.72
C ARG A 274 -29.22 7.57 -8.20
N ALA A 275 -30.08 8.40 -7.61
CA ALA A 275 -30.33 8.44 -6.19
C ALA A 275 -30.89 7.10 -5.68
N ARG A 276 -30.29 6.52 -4.64
CA ARG A 276 -31.04 5.63 -3.74
C ARG A 276 -30.42 5.50 -2.34
N LYS A 277 -31.13 6.14 -1.41
CA LYS A 277 -31.45 5.78 -0.02
C LYS A 277 -30.32 5.26 0.89
N GLU A 278 -29.96 6.16 1.80
CA GLU A 278 -29.33 5.90 3.09
C GLU A 278 -29.92 4.68 3.81
N LYS A 279 -29.04 3.82 4.30
CA LYS A 279 -29.29 3.01 5.50
C LYS A 279 -28.15 3.26 6.48
N VAL A 280 -28.45 4.12 7.44
CA VAL A 280 -27.70 4.32 8.68
C VAL A 280 -27.75 3.01 9.48
N TYR A 281 -26.60 2.46 9.85
CA TYR A 281 -26.52 1.51 10.96
C TYR A 281 -25.68 2.16 12.07
N ARG A 282 -26.32 2.24 13.25
CA ARG A 282 -25.73 2.62 14.53
C ARG A 282 -24.83 1.50 15.06
#